data_AF-A0A2D0B4G1-F1
#
_entry.id   AF-A0A2D0B4G1-F1
#
_cell.length_a   1.000
_cell.length_b   1.000
_cell.length_c   1.000
_cell.angle_alpha   90.00
_cell.angle_beta   90.00
_cell.angle_gamma   90.00
#
_symmetry.space_group_name_H-M   'P 1'
#
loop_
_entity.id
_entity.type
_entity.pdbx_description
1 polymer ?
#
loop_
_entity_poly.entity_id
_entity_poly.type
_entity_poly.pdbx_seq_one_letter_code
_entity_poly.pdbx_strand_id
1 'polypeptide(L)'
;MTAHMKFFPTGNADTTFIQLANNQVVLMDYAHMRNEKDPYDKRIDLPTAIREAMDEAGQESFRVVAFTHLDKDHISRASEFFWFDHAAVYQGSDRMKIDELWVPAGVITEMALEDDARVIRQEARHRLKLGYGIKVFSRPEALASFLEENHLSIAEREHCIVDAGKLVPGFSKTGPEAAEFFVHSPFAWRTDAGLIDRNQGSIVVQMTLKEGFSESYALLGADIDHESLSQIVRTSRAHGNEDRLHWDVLKLFHHCSYLSLSPDKGEEMTEPVEDVKWLFETLARQHETIISPSWPIPKKGTTEDEDVQPPHRQAAAYYKKIIKDSDGRFLVTMETPSEARPKPIHLKITAQGVSVMLAAAATATSVAASTPTRAGRTG
;
A
#
# COMPACT_ATOMS: atom_id res chain seq x y z
N MET A 1 -18.67 -2.22 12.64
CA MET A 1 -18.83 -1.40 11.43
C MET A 1 -18.13 -2.10 10.29
N THR A 2 -18.21 -1.60 9.07
CA THR A 2 -17.46 -2.24 7.97
C THR A 2 -16.08 -1.62 7.81
N ALA A 3 -15.14 -2.41 7.30
CA ALA A 3 -13.83 -1.91 6.89
C ALA A 3 -13.88 -1.06 5.62
N HIS A 4 -12.87 -0.21 5.48
CA HIS A 4 -12.67 0.69 4.35
C HIS A 4 -11.19 0.74 3.95
N MET A 5 -10.93 0.97 2.67
CA MET A 5 -9.58 1.19 2.14
C MET A 5 -9.56 2.49 1.33
N LYS A 6 -8.54 3.31 1.49
CA LYS A 6 -8.31 4.54 0.71
C LYS A 6 -6.93 4.48 0.05
N PHE A 7 -6.89 4.74 -1.25
CA PHE A 7 -5.65 4.83 -2.04
C PHE A 7 -5.49 6.26 -2.54
N PHE A 8 -4.36 6.89 -2.23
CA PHE A 8 -4.18 8.33 -2.43
C PHE A 8 -3.50 8.64 -3.77
N PRO A 9 -3.85 9.75 -4.44
CA PRO A 9 -3.18 10.21 -5.66
C PRO A 9 -1.87 10.92 -5.30
N THR A 10 -0.80 10.14 -5.14
CA THR A 10 0.55 10.58 -4.75
C THR A 10 1.55 10.55 -5.91
N GLY A 11 1.10 10.30 -7.15
CA GLY A 11 1.95 10.10 -8.32
C GLY A 11 2.27 8.63 -8.51
N ASN A 12 3.50 8.33 -8.96
CA ASN A 12 4.08 6.99 -8.91
C ASN A 12 4.67 6.75 -7.52
N ALA A 13 3.79 6.60 -6.54
CA ALA A 13 4.13 6.48 -5.13
C ALA A 13 2.95 5.92 -4.34
N ASP A 14 3.25 5.28 -3.21
CA ASP A 14 2.30 4.46 -2.48
C ASP A 14 1.95 5.02 -1.10
N THR A 15 0.65 5.03 -0.83
CA THR A 15 0.08 5.15 0.51
C THR A 15 -1.30 4.52 0.51
N THR A 16 -1.50 3.48 1.32
CA THR A 16 -2.76 2.77 1.45
C THR A 16 -3.26 2.87 2.90
N PHE A 17 -4.38 3.54 3.09
CA PHE A 17 -5.02 3.69 4.39
C PHE A 17 -6.14 2.66 4.55
N ILE A 18 -6.13 1.91 5.64
CA ILE A 18 -7.02 0.80 5.89
C ILE A 18 -7.68 1.02 7.25
N GLN A 19 -8.97 1.34 7.25
CA GLN A 19 -9.78 1.39 8.47
C GLN A 19 -10.46 0.04 8.66
N LEU A 20 -10.20 -0.60 9.80
CA LEU A 20 -10.78 -1.89 10.16
C LEU A 20 -12.21 -1.74 10.69
N ALA A 21 -12.92 -2.87 10.87
CA ALA A 21 -14.31 -2.90 11.33
C ALA A 21 -14.53 -2.29 12.73
N ASN A 22 -13.47 -2.24 13.54
CA ASN A 22 -13.39 -1.62 14.87
C ASN A 22 -12.82 -0.19 14.85
N ASN A 23 -12.70 0.45 13.68
CA ASN A 23 -12.10 1.77 13.44
C ASN A 23 -10.59 1.90 13.59
N GLN A 24 -9.88 0.89 14.08
CA GLN A 24 -8.42 0.96 14.11
C GLN A 24 -7.88 1.11 12.68
N VAL A 25 -6.80 1.88 12.54
CA VAL A 25 -6.22 2.19 11.23
C VAL A 25 -4.88 1.53 11.07
N VAL A 26 -4.74 0.79 9.97
CA VAL A 26 -3.45 0.32 9.42
C VAL A 26 -3.10 1.20 8.23
N LEU A 27 -1.89 1.73 8.21
CA LEU A 27 -1.33 2.44 7.06
C LEU A 27 -0.23 1.60 6.44
N MET A 28 -0.31 1.32 5.14
CA MET A 28 0.77 0.69 4.38
C MET A 28 1.42 1.74 3.49
N ASP A 29 2.70 1.98 3.73
CA ASP A 29 3.56 3.02 3.18
C ASP A 29 3.06 4.45 3.44
N TYR A 30 3.97 5.41 3.26
CA TYR A 30 3.67 6.83 3.34
C TYR A 30 4.63 7.62 2.46
N ALA A 31 4.10 8.23 1.40
CA ALA A 31 4.91 9.02 0.49
C ALA A 31 4.22 10.34 0.15
N HIS A 32 4.53 11.37 0.94
CA HIS A 32 4.07 12.71 0.62
C HIS A 32 4.94 13.32 -0.47
N MET A 33 4.50 13.15 -1.71
CA MET A 33 5.26 13.52 -2.90
C MET A 33 4.90 14.89 -3.46
N ARG A 34 3.82 15.53 -2.99
CA ARG A 34 3.36 16.83 -3.50
C ARG A 34 4.44 17.90 -3.32
N ASN A 35 4.68 18.65 -4.39
CA ASN A 35 5.51 19.84 -4.42
C ASN A 35 4.62 21.09 -4.30
N GLU A 36 4.55 21.66 -3.11
CA GLU A 36 3.75 22.87 -2.82
C GLU A 36 4.16 24.10 -3.64
N LYS A 37 5.39 24.12 -4.17
CA LYS A 37 5.89 25.23 -4.99
C LYS A 37 5.47 25.13 -6.46
N ASP A 38 4.94 23.98 -6.88
CA ASP A 38 4.42 23.79 -8.23
C ASP A 38 2.88 23.91 -8.21
N PRO A 39 2.30 25.00 -8.74
CA PRO A 39 0.85 25.18 -8.76
C PRO A 39 0.13 24.18 -9.69
N TYR A 40 0.86 23.44 -10.52
CA TYR A 40 0.31 22.41 -11.41
C TYR A 40 0.44 20.99 -10.84
N ASP A 41 1.07 20.82 -9.67
CA ASP A 41 1.16 19.52 -9.03
C ASP A 41 -0.22 19.08 -8.52
N LYS A 42 -0.76 18.04 -9.15
CA LYS A 42 -2.08 17.47 -8.87
C LYS A 42 -2.06 16.45 -7.75
N ARG A 43 -0.88 16.08 -7.23
CA ARG A 43 -0.78 15.13 -6.12
C ARG A 43 -1.45 15.72 -4.89
N ILE A 44 -2.07 14.85 -4.10
CA ILE A 44 -2.82 15.27 -2.93
C ILE A 44 -1.90 15.83 -1.84
N ASP A 45 -2.46 16.76 -1.06
CA ASP A 45 -1.94 17.05 0.27
C ASP A 45 -2.17 15.83 1.18
N LEU A 46 -1.19 14.92 1.16
CA LEU A 46 -1.28 13.65 1.89
C LEU A 46 -1.41 13.83 3.41
N PRO A 47 -0.62 14.69 4.09
CA PRO A 47 -0.79 14.96 5.52
C PRO A 47 -2.21 15.38 5.88
N THR A 48 -2.78 16.35 5.15
CA THR A 48 -4.13 16.85 5.41
C THR A 48 -5.17 15.75 5.19
N ALA A 49 -5.10 15.05 4.05
CA ALA A 49 -6.07 14.00 3.71
C ALA A 49 -6.04 12.81 4.68
N ILE A 50 -4.87 12.45 5.19
CA ILE A 50 -4.73 11.40 6.21
C ILE A 50 -5.32 11.86 7.54
N ARG A 51 -5.07 13.10 7.98
CA ARG A 51 -5.64 13.62 9.23
C ARG A 51 -7.16 13.64 9.19
N GLU A 52 -7.73 14.13 8.09
CA GLU A 52 -9.18 14.07 7.86
C GLU A 52 -9.70 12.63 7.94
N ALA A 53 -9.01 11.66 7.34
CA ALA A 53 -9.40 10.25 7.40
C ALA A 53 -9.25 9.65 8.82
N MET A 54 -8.26 10.07 9.60
CA MET A 54 -8.07 9.66 11.00
C MET A 54 -9.18 10.25 11.89
N ASP A 55 -9.55 11.52 11.68
CA ASP A 55 -10.65 12.18 12.37
C ASP A 55 -11.99 11.51 12.06
N GLU A 56 -12.24 11.17 10.79
CA GLU A 56 -13.41 10.37 10.37
C GLU A 56 -13.46 8.99 11.05
N ALA A 57 -12.31 8.34 11.25
CA ALA A 57 -12.19 7.08 11.97
C ALA A 57 -12.23 7.25 13.50
N GLY A 58 -12.15 8.49 14.01
CA GLY A 58 -12.05 8.79 15.44
C GLY A 58 -10.79 8.20 16.08
N GLN A 59 -9.66 8.22 15.38
CA GLN A 59 -8.38 7.69 15.85
C GLN A 59 -7.32 8.78 15.99
N GLU A 60 -6.59 8.78 17.11
CA GLU A 60 -5.47 9.71 17.35
C GLU A 60 -4.10 9.10 17.00
N SER A 61 -4.06 7.80 16.72
CA SER A 61 -2.85 7.03 16.45
C SER A 61 -3.12 5.91 15.45
N PHE A 62 -2.09 5.57 14.67
CA PHE A 62 -2.14 4.41 13.81
C PHE A 62 -1.92 3.16 14.64
N ARG A 63 -2.84 2.18 14.52
CA ARG A 63 -2.65 0.86 15.13
C ARG A 63 -1.40 0.19 14.55
N VAL A 64 -1.19 0.36 13.24
CA VAL A 64 0.02 -0.07 12.52
C VAL A 64 0.40 0.96 11.46
N VAL A 65 1.70 1.23 11.34
CA VAL A 65 2.29 1.77 10.09
C VAL A 65 3.28 0.73 9.56
N ALA A 66 3.07 0.29 8.32
CA ALA A 66 3.93 -0.67 7.64
C ALA A 66 4.73 0.04 6.56
N PHE A 67 6.06 0.01 6.65
CA PHE A 67 6.94 0.40 5.55
C PHE A 67 7.37 -0.85 4.83
N THR A 68 6.86 -1.04 3.62
CA THR A 68 7.08 -2.25 2.83
C THR A 68 8.54 -2.39 2.43
N HIS A 69 9.19 -1.27 2.11
CA HIS A 69 10.62 -1.09 1.89
C HIS A 69 10.98 0.40 2.07
N LEU A 70 12.20 0.83 1.65
CA LEU A 70 12.75 2.16 1.93
C LEU A 70 12.96 3.05 0.70
N ASP A 71 12.35 2.71 -0.44
CA ASP A 71 12.43 3.60 -1.59
C ASP A 71 11.54 4.82 -1.40
N LYS A 72 11.96 5.93 -2.00
CA LYS A 72 11.48 7.26 -1.66
C LYS A 72 9.98 7.41 -1.89
N ASP A 73 9.47 6.80 -2.93
CA ASP A 73 8.06 6.71 -3.30
C ASP A 73 7.20 5.85 -2.35
N HIS A 74 7.80 5.29 -1.29
CA HIS A 74 7.11 4.59 -0.20
C HIS A 74 7.31 5.26 1.18
N ILE A 75 8.28 6.18 1.31
CA ILE A 75 8.68 6.75 2.62
C ILE A 75 8.82 8.28 2.65
N SER A 76 8.68 8.97 1.52
CA SER A 76 9.01 10.39 1.40
C SER A 76 8.29 11.26 2.43
N ARG A 77 9.08 12.03 3.19
CA ARG A 77 8.65 12.96 4.24
C ARG A 77 7.98 12.27 5.43
N ALA A 78 8.18 10.97 5.63
CA ALA A 78 7.69 10.26 6.80
C ALA A 78 8.22 10.86 8.11
N SER A 79 9.49 11.29 8.13
CA SER A 79 10.12 11.94 9.28
C SER A 79 9.60 13.36 9.57
N GLU A 80 8.75 13.92 8.71
CA GLU A 80 8.04 15.18 8.97
C GLU A 80 6.66 14.94 9.59
N PHE A 81 6.04 13.80 9.30
CA PHE A 81 4.64 13.54 9.63
C PHE A 81 4.43 12.69 10.89
N PHE A 82 5.28 11.68 11.08
CA PHE A 82 5.12 10.73 12.18
C PHE A 82 5.88 11.14 13.44
N TRP A 83 5.34 10.68 14.56
CA TRP A 83 6.03 10.63 15.84
C TRP A 83 6.89 9.36 15.86
N PHE A 84 8.21 9.53 15.94
CA PHE A 84 9.16 8.43 16.13
C PHE A 84 9.77 8.47 17.54
N ASP A 85 9.75 7.34 18.23
CA ASP A 85 10.18 7.22 19.63
C ASP A 85 11.70 7.35 19.80
N HIS A 86 12.47 6.93 18.79
CA HIS A 86 13.93 6.87 18.81
C HIS A 86 14.60 8.21 19.12
N ALA A 87 14.05 9.34 18.66
CA ALA A 87 14.68 10.64 18.84
C ALA A 87 13.66 11.78 18.96
N ALA A 88 13.85 12.63 19.98
CA ALA A 88 12.97 13.75 20.32
C ALA A 88 12.75 14.78 19.19
N VAL A 89 13.66 14.89 18.22
CA VAL A 89 13.47 15.77 17.05
C VAL A 89 12.29 15.35 16.16
N TYR A 90 11.90 14.08 16.22
CA TYR A 90 10.74 13.53 15.51
C TYR A 90 9.50 13.45 16.40
N GLN A 91 9.46 14.22 17.49
CA GLN A 91 8.37 14.23 18.46
C GLN A 91 7.75 15.63 18.54
N GLY A 92 6.43 15.70 18.57
CA GLY A 92 5.66 16.94 18.53
C GLY A 92 4.16 16.65 18.59
N SER A 93 3.37 17.57 19.16
CA SER A 93 1.92 17.39 19.33
C SER A 93 1.16 17.30 18.01
N ASP A 94 1.75 17.82 16.94
CA ASP A 94 1.24 17.78 15.58
C ASP A 94 1.57 16.48 14.84
N ARG A 95 2.46 15.64 15.36
CA ARG A 95 2.92 14.41 14.68
C ARG A 95 2.06 13.20 15.01
N MET A 96 1.79 12.37 14.00
CA MET A 96 0.93 11.20 14.14
C MET A 96 1.66 10.04 14.84
N LYS A 97 1.05 9.47 15.87
CA LYS A 97 1.63 8.35 16.64
C LYS A 97 1.46 7.02 15.93
N ILE A 98 2.42 6.12 16.18
CA ILE A 98 2.47 4.75 15.64
C ILE A 98 2.55 3.76 16.80
N ASP A 99 1.50 2.97 16.99
CA ASP A 99 1.47 1.96 18.07
C ASP A 99 2.36 0.76 17.74
N GLU A 100 2.28 0.26 16.51
CA GLU A 100 3.11 -0.84 16.01
C GLU A 100 3.71 -0.52 14.64
N LEU A 101 5.01 -0.76 14.48
CA LEU A 101 5.72 -0.56 13.22
C LEU A 101 5.92 -1.91 12.52
N TRP A 102 5.61 -2.00 11.24
CA TRP A 102 5.92 -3.18 10.43
C TRP A 102 7.01 -2.85 9.42
N VAL A 103 8.08 -3.65 9.41
CA VAL A 103 9.20 -3.48 8.48
C VAL A 103 9.77 -4.84 8.05
N PRO A 104 10.28 -5.00 6.83
CA PRO A 104 11.07 -6.18 6.50
C PRO A 104 12.40 -6.17 7.26
N ALA A 105 12.99 -7.33 7.48
CA ALA A 105 14.31 -7.46 8.09
C ALA A 105 15.39 -6.63 7.36
N GLY A 106 15.25 -6.44 6.05
CA GLY A 106 16.10 -5.58 5.24
C GLY A 106 16.21 -4.14 5.78
N VAL A 107 15.12 -3.57 6.32
CA VAL A 107 15.15 -2.23 6.95
C VAL A 107 16.11 -2.20 8.14
N ILE A 108 16.15 -3.28 8.92
CA ILE A 108 17.03 -3.39 10.09
C ILE A 108 18.48 -3.52 9.67
N THR A 109 18.78 -4.31 8.64
CA THR A 109 20.13 -4.73 8.28
C THR A 109 20.81 -3.82 7.27
N GLU A 110 20.04 -3.06 6.48
CA GLU A 110 20.59 -2.17 5.46
C GLU A 110 21.49 -1.08 6.07
N MET A 111 22.59 -0.79 5.38
CA MET A 111 23.64 0.15 5.79
C MET A 111 23.66 1.40 4.89
N ALA A 112 24.35 2.46 5.33
CA ALA A 112 24.53 3.70 4.56
C ALA A 112 23.24 4.42 4.08
N LEU A 113 22.12 4.24 4.78
CA LEU A 113 20.88 4.99 4.54
C LEU A 113 20.98 6.47 4.94
N GLU A 114 20.25 7.31 4.21
CA GLU A 114 20.10 8.76 4.44
C GLU A 114 18.62 9.13 4.63
N ASP A 115 18.37 10.40 4.98
CA ASP A 115 17.03 11.00 5.09
C ASP A 115 15.98 10.13 5.82
N ASP A 116 14.75 10.05 5.29
CA ASP A 116 13.64 9.29 5.87
C ASP A 116 13.99 7.81 6.07
N ALA A 117 14.74 7.20 5.14
CA ALA A 117 15.12 5.80 5.22
C ALA A 117 15.96 5.54 6.47
N ARG A 118 16.90 6.45 6.78
CA ARG A 118 17.70 6.39 8.00
C ARG A 118 16.83 6.54 9.24
N VAL A 119 15.87 7.46 9.23
CA VAL A 119 14.97 7.70 10.37
C VAL A 119 14.13 6.47 10.68
N ILE A 120 13.49 5.89 9.67
CA ILE A 120 12.67 4.68 9.79
C ILE A 120 13.50 3.51 10.30
N ARG A 121 14.71 3.29 9.76
CA ARG A 121 15.62 2.25 10.28
C ARG A 121 15.95 2.47 11.75
N GLN A 122 16.28 3.70 12.16
CA GLN A 122 16.66 3.94 13.55
C GLN A 122 15.48 3.76 14.51
N GLU A 123 14.28 4.16 14.11
CA GLU A 123 13.06 3.83 14.85
C GLU A 123 12.87 2.31 14.97
N ALA A 124 12.93 1.59 13.85
CA ALA A 124 12.74 0.15 13.83
C ALA A 124 13.77 -0.58 14.69
N ARG A 125 15.05 -0.19 14.59
CA ARG A 125 16.13 -0.70 15.46
C ARG A 125 15.90 -0.37 16.92
N HIS A 126 15.42 0.83 17.25
CA HIS A 126 15.10 1.24 18.62
C HIS A 126 14.02 0.34 19.22
N ARG A 127 12.87 0.22 18.53
CA ARG A 127 11.75 -0.63 18.94
C ARG A 127 12.13 -2.10 19.05
N LEU A 128 12.88 -2.63 18.08
CA LEU A 128 13.35 -4.03 18.10
C LEU A 128 14.29 -4.29 19.28
N LYS A 129 15.25 -3.40 19.54
CA LYS A 129 16.17 -3.56 20.68
C LYS A 129 15.44 -3.53 22.01
N LEU A 130 14.38 -2.73 22.14
CA LEU A 130 13.55 -2.67 23.35
C LEU A 130 12.44 -3.73 23.38
N GLY A 131 12.14 -4.39 22.25
CA GLY A 131 11.19 -5.49 22.15
C GLY A 131 9.71 -5.09 22.21
N TYR A 132 9.35 -3.89 21.76
CA TYR A 132 7.98 -3.36 21.81
C TYR A 132 7.53 -2.76 20.48
N GLY A 133 6.22 -2.74 20.22
CA GLY A 133 5.60 -1.93 19.16
C GLY A 133 6.19 -2.15 17.77
N ILE A 134 6.66 -3.36 17.44
CA ILE A 134 7.25 -3.69 16.13
C ILE A 134 6.97 -5.13 15.72
N LYS A 135 6.79 -5.33 14.40
CA LYS A 135 6.92 -6.61 13.71
C LYS A 135 7.97 -6.49 12.60
N VAL A 136 8.97 -7.35 12.66
CA VAL A 136 10.02 -7.51 11.66
C VAL A 136 9.68 -8.73 10.82
N PHE A 137 9.56 -8.53 9.51
CA PHE A 137 9.14 -9.57 8.60
C PHE A 137 10.37 -10.29 8.04
N SER A 138 10.38 -11.61 8.13
CA SER A 138 11.50 -12.51 7.85
C SER A 138 12.62 -12.53 8.91
N ARG A 139 13.49 -13.54 8.80
CA ARG A 139 14.58 -13.86 9.72
C ARG A 139 15.86 -14.27 8.98
N PRO A 140 16.50 -13.36 8.21
CA PRO A 140 17.82 -13.63 7.62
C PRO A 140 18.91 -13.85 8.67
N GLU A 141 20.02 -14.44 8.23
CA GLU A 141 21.26 -14.50 9.02
C GLU A 141 21.71 -13.10 9.46
N ALA A 142 21.60 -12.10 8.58
CA ALA A 142 21.95 -10.71 8.89
C ALA A 142 21.13 -10.11 10.05
N LEU A 143 19.86 -10.53 10.25
CA LEU A 143 19.06 -10.09 11.40
C LEU A 143 19.59 -10.72 12.70
N ALA A 144 20.00 -11.99 12.65
CA ALA A 144 20.62 -12.65 13.80
C ALA A 144 21.94 -11.97 14.18
N SER A 145 22.80 -11.67 13.21
CA SER A 145 24.04 -10.92 13.44
C SER A 145 23.79 -9.55 14.06
N PHE A 146 22.81 -8.79 13.56
CA PHE A 146 22.44 -7.49 14.15
C PHE A 146 22.02 -7.62 15.63
N LEU A 147 21.22 -8.64 15.97
CA LEU A 147 20.79 -8.87 17.35
C LEU A 147 21.99 -9.24 18.23
N GLU A 148 22.85 -10.14 17.78
CA GLU A 148 24.05 -10.57 18.51
C GLU A 148 24.99 -9.40 18.81
N GLU A 149 25.23 -8.53 17.81
CA GLU A 149 26.02 -7.30 17.97
C GLU A 149 25.42 -6.33 19.00
N ASN A 150 24.11 -6.42 19.25
CA ASN A 150 23.40 -5.62 20.25
C ASN A 150 23.13 -6.40 21.55
N HIS A 151 23.83 -7.52 21.77
CA HIS A 151 23.69 -8.38 22.96
C HIS A 151 22.28 -8.96 23.14
N LEU A 152 21.63 -9.30 22.03
CA LEU A 152 20.31 -9.93 21.96
C LEU A 152 20.36 -11.20 21.12
N SER A 153 19.34 -12.04 21.26
CA SER A 153 19.13 -13.23 20.44
C SER A 153 17.79 -13.20 19.72
N ILE A 154 17.66 -14.04 18.70
CA ILE A 154 16.39 -14.29 18.01
C ILE A 154 15.31 -14.75 19.00
N ALA A 155 15.65 -15.63 19.94
CA ALA A 155 14.70 -16.15 20.93
C ALA A 155 14.12 -15.03 21.82
N GLU A 156 14.95 -14.08 22.24
CA GLU A 156 14.51 -12.94 23.05
C GLU A 156 13.62 -11.94 22.27
N ARG A 157 13.62 -12.03 20.94
CA ARG A 157 12.84 -11.14 20.05
C ARG A 157 11.87 -11.91 19.15
N GLU A 158 11.58 -13.17 19.47
CA GLU A 158 10.71 -14.01 18.65
C GLU A 158 9.32 -13.40 18.47
N HIS A 159 8.76 -12.79 19.52
CA HIS A 159 7.47 -12.12 19.47
C HIS A 159 7.45 -10.87 18.58
N CYS A 160 8.61 -10.33 18.21
CA CYS A 160 8.75 -9.23 17.25
C CYS A 160 8.92 -9.73 15.81
N ILE A 161 9.05 -11.03 15.54
CA ILE A 161 9.40 -11.54 14.21
C ILE A 161 8.21 -12.31 13.62
N VAL A 162 7.89 -12.05 12.35
CA VAL A 162 6.85 -12.77 11.60
C VAL A 162 7.43 -13.28 10.29
N ASP A 163 7.34 -14.59 10.07
CA ASP A 163 7.86 -15.22 8.85
C ASP A 163 6.77 -15.31 7.77
N ALA A 164 7.18 -15.40 6.50
CA ALA A 164 6.29 -15.78 5.41
C ALA A 164 5.61 -17.13 5.70
N GLY A 165 4.35 -17.27 5.28
CA GLY A 165 3.50 -18.41 5.58
C GLY A 165 2.74 -18.32 6.90
N LYS A 166 2.88 -17.21 7.65
CA LYS A 166 2.19 -17.01 8.94
C LYS A 166 1.19 -15.86 8.88
N LEU A 167 0.21 -15.90 9.78
CA LEU A 167 -0.66 -14.77 10.07
C LEU A 167 0.07 -13.78 10.99
N VAL A 168 -0.11 -12.48 10.74
CA VAL A 168 0.40 -11.44 11.64
C VAL A 168 -0.41 -11.48 12.95
N PRO A 169 0.23 -11.61 14.12
CA PRO A 169 -0.47 -11.65 15.41
C PRO A 169 -1.22 -10.36 15.71
N GLY A 170 -2.34 -10.46 16.44
CA GLY A 170 -3.13 -9.30 16.89
C GLY A 170 -4.29 -8.91 15.98
N PHE A 171 -4.53 -9.67 14.91
CA PHE A 171 -5.67 -9.50 14.00
C PHE A 171 -6.44 -10.82 13.89
N SER A 172 -7.76 -10.75 13.93
CA SER A 172 -8.62 -11.91 13.72
C SER A 172 -9.84 -11.55 12.89
N LYS A 173 -10.13 -12.35 11.85
CA LYS A 173 -11.37 -12.22 11.08
C LYS A 173 -12.64 -12.52 11.88
N THR A 174 -12.51 -13.17 13.04
CA THR A 174 -13.62 -13.40 13.99
C THR A 174 -13.57 -12.45 15.20
N GLY A 175 -12.52 -11.64 15.32
CA GLY A 175 -12.39 -10.60 16.33
C GLY A 175 -13.07 -9.29 15.91
N PRO A 176 -12.99 -8.25 16.76
CA PRO A 176 -13.58 -6.95 16.45
C PRO A 176 -12.94 -6.27 15.23
N GLU A 177 -11.69 -6.59 14.91
CA GLU A 177 -10.99 -6.10 13.71
C GLU A 177 -11.68 -6.57 12.42
N ALA A 178 -12.31 -7.75 12.48
CA ALA A 178 -12.87 -8.49 11.36
C ALA A 178 -11.90 -8.61 10.17
N ALA A 179 -10.60 -8.74 10.47
CA ALA A 179 -9.54 -8.82 9.48
C ALA A 179 -8.39 -9.71 9.95
N GLU A 180 -7.66 -10.30 9.02
CA GLU A 180 -6.37 -10.96 9.26
C GLU A 180 -5.39 -10.71 8.11
N PHE A 181 -4.09 -10.77 8.38
CA PHE A 181 -3.03 -10.53 7.39
C PHE A 181 -2.14 -11.76 7.29
N PHE A 182 -2.11 -12.40 6.13
CA PHE A 182 -1.23 -13.52 5.82
C PHE A 182 0.02 -13.03 5.08
N VAL A 183 1.20 -13.40 5.57
CA VAL A 183 2.48 -12.92 5.04
C VAL A 183 2.96 -13.82 3.90
N HIS A 184 3.16 -13.23 2.72
CA HIS A 184 3.75 -13.91 1.55
C HIS A 184 5.25 -13.64 1.40
N SER A 185 5.70 -12.44 1.77
CA SER A 185 7.07 -11.97 1.56
C SER A 185 7.48 -11.00 2.68
N PRO A 186 8.78 -10.87 3.02
CA PRO A 186 9.95 -11.53 2.43
C PRO A 186 10.20 -12.99 2.87
N PHE A 187 10.92 -13.73 2.02
CA PHE A 187 11.47 -15.06 2.34
C PHE A 187 12.88 -14.96 2.95
N ALA A 188 13.16 -15.72 4.00
CA ALA A 188 14.43 -15.65 4.75
C ALA A 188 15.69 -15.91 3.91
N TRP A 189 15.64 -16.90 3.01
CA TRP A 189 16.81 -17.35 2.24
C TRP A 189 17.26 -16.38 1.14
N ARG A 190 16.43 -15.39 0.76
CA ARG A 190 16.80 -14.41 -0.28
C ARG A 190 17.76 -13.33 0.23
N THR A 191 17.67 -13.03 1.51
CA THR A 191 18.45 -11.98 2.17
C THR A 191 19.86 -12.43 2.58
N ASP A 192 20.20 -13.71 2.41
CA ASP A 192 21.50 -14.29 2.82
C ASP A 192 22.58 -14.16 1.73
N ALA A 193 22.24 -13.73 0.51
CA ALA A 193 23.18 -13.60 -0.61
C ALA A 193 24.02 -12.30 -0.60
N GLY A 194 23.90 -11.46 0.43
CA GLY A 194 24.68 -10.22 0.59
C GLY A 194 24.27 -9.04 -0.30
N LEU A 195 23.32 -9.22 -1.22
CA LEU A 195 22.66 -8.15 -1.98
C LEU A 195 21.30 -7.87 -1.35
N ILE A 196 21.11 -6.66 -0.81
CA ILE A 196 19.78 -6.19 -0.38
C ILE A 196 19.09 -5.61 -1.62
N ASP A 197 18.32 -6.46 -2.30
CA ASP A 197 17.31 -5.97 -3.22
C ASP A 197 16.09 -5.54 -2.38
N ARG A 198 15.96 -4.22 -2.17
CA ARG A 198 14.90 -3.64 -1.32
C ARG A 198 13.51 -4.06 -1.80
N ASN A 199 13.32 -4.10 -3.12
CA ASN A 199 12.04 -4.41 -3.73
C ASN A 199 11.72 -5.88 -3.53
N GLN A 200 12.66 -6.78 -3.83
CA GLN A 200 12.46 -8.22 -3.62
C GLN A 200 12.42 -8.65 -2.15
N GLY A 201 12.87 -7.77 -1.24
CA GLY A 201 12.73 -7.90 0.22
C GLY A 201 11.46 -7.29 0.80
N SER A 202 10.53 -6.79 -0.03
CA SER A 202 9.36 -6.05 0.43
C SER A 202 8.34 -6.91 1.17
N ILE A 203 7.60 -6.28 2.07
CA ILE A 203 6.40 -6.87 2.67
C ILE A 203 5.34 -7.07 1.58
N VAL A 204 4.85 -8.30 1.46
CA VAL A 204 3.65 -8.64 0.68
C VAL A 204 2.73 -9.46 1.56
N VAL A 205 1.47 -9.03 1.64
CA VAL A 205 0.44 -9.70 2.44
C VAL A 205 -0.84 -9.90 1.64
N GLN A 206 -1.55 -10.97 1.94
CA GLN A 206 -2.98 -11.05 1.67
C GLN A 206 -3.71 -10.61 2.94
N MET A 207 -4.59 -9.62 2.81
CA MET A 207 -5.50 -9.22 3.86
C MET A 207 -6.87 -9.87 3.61
N THR A 208 -7.37 -10.63 4.58
CA THR A 208 -8.76 -11.11 4.58
C THR A 208 -9.60 -10.16 5.41
N LEU A 209 -10.76 -9.80 4.88
CA LEU A 209 -11.74 -8.87 5.45
C LEU A 209 -13.09 -9.56 5.57
N LYS A 210 -13.71 -9.52 6.74
CA LYS A 210 -15.00 -10.17 6.98
C LYS A 210 -16.10 -9.16 7.26
N GLU A 211 -17.21 -9.26 6.53
CA GLU A 211 -18.45 -8.53 6.79
C GLU A 211 -19.62 -9.53 6.80
N GLY A 212 -20.20 -9.75 7.99
CA GLY A 212 -21.18 -10.82 8.19
C GLY A 212 -20.59 -12.20 7.93
N PHE A 213 -21.13 -12.92 6.93
CA PHE A 213 -20.65 -14.25 6.52
C PHE A 213 -19.74 -14.21 5.29
N SER A 214 -19.54 -13.03 4.71
CA SER A 214 -18.75 -12.87 3.48
C SER A 214 -17.31 -12.48 3.83
N GLU A 215 -16.37 -13.07 3.11
CA GLU A 215 -14.97 -12.68 3.14
C GLU A 215 -14.61 -11.99 1.81
N SER A 216 -13.82 -10.94 1.90
CA SER A 216 -13.15 -10.27 0.78
C SER A 216 -11.64 -10.32 1.00
N TYR A 217 -10.87 -10.38 -0.08
CA TYR A 217 -9.42 -10.51 -0.02
C TYR A 217 -8.75 -9.35 -0.73
N ALA A 218 -7.73 -8.77 -0.13
CA ALA A 218 -6.88 -7.77 -0.75
C ALA A 218 -5.44 -8.27 -0.82
N LEU A 219 -4.86 -8.32 -2.02
CA LEU A 219 -3.43 -8.57 -2.19
C LEU A 219 -2.71 -7.22 -2.17
N LEU A 220 -1.88 -7.04 -1.15
CA LEU A 220 -1.18 -5.80 -0.83
C LEU A 220 0.32 -6.08 -0.81
N GLY A 221 1.02 -5.68 -1.86
CA GLY A 221 2.48 -5.74 -1.89
C GLY A 221 3.06 -4.54 -2.61
N ALA A 222 4.34 -4.30 -2.40
CA ALA A 222 5.05 -3.14 -2.95
C ALA A 222 5.61 -3.43 -4.34
N ASP A 223 6.93 -3.35 -4.50
CA ASP A 223 7.55 -3.18 -5.81
C ASP A 223 8.21 -4.44 -6.35
N ILE A 224 7.69 -5.60 -5.91
CA ILE A 224 8.20 -6.91 -6.32
C ILE A 224 7.93 -7.21 -7.80
N ASP A 225 8.84 -7.96 -8.39
CA ASP A 225 8.77 -8.36 -9.80
C ASP A 225 8.11 -9.73 -10.00
N HIS A 226 8.06 -10.16 -11.26
CA HIS A 226 7.49 -11.44 -11.68
C HIS A 226 8.25 -12.65 -11.11
N GLU A 227 9.55 -12.56 -10.85
CA GLU A 227 10.31 -13.67 -10.25
C GLU A 227 9.86 -13.89 -8.80
N SER A 228 9.73 -12.80 -8.05
CA SER A 228 9.21 -12.81 -6.69
C SER A 228 7.76 -13.26 -6.58
N LEU A 229 6.91 -12.77 -7.48
CA LEU A 229 5.52 -13.23 -7.57
C LEU A 229 5.45 -14.72 -7.90
N SER A 230 6.26 -15.19 -8.84
CA SER A 230 6.34 -16.63 -9.18
C SER A 230 6.78 -17.46 -7.98
N GLN A 231 7.72 -16.96 -7.17
CA GLN A 231 8.14 -17.64 -5.95
C GLN A 231 7.07 -17.64 -4.86
N ILE A 232 6.31 -16.55 -4.70
CA ILE A 232 5.14 -16.51 -3.80
C ILE A 232 4.13 -17.58 -4.22
N VAL A 233 3.82 -17.67 -5.52
CA VAL A 233 2.90 -18.68 -6.07
C VAL A 233 3.40 -20.10 -5.81
N ARG A 234 4.65 -20.40 -6.19
CA ARG A 234 5.23 -21.74 -6.03
C ARG A 234 5.33 -22.15 -4.57
N THR A 235 5.76 -21.25 -3.69
CA THR A 235 5.88 -21.51 -2.25
C THR A 235 4.51 -21.73 -1.62
N SER A 236 3.51 -20.91 -1.97
CA SER A 236 2.15 -21.09 -1.46
C SER A 236 1.58 -22.45 -1.86
N ARG A 237 1.73 -22.87 -3.13
CA ARG A 237 1.35 -24.20 -3.61
C ARG A 237 2.09 -25.33 -2.88
N ALA A 238 3.40 -25.21 -2.72
CA ALA A 238 4.22 -26.22 -2.05
C ALA A 238 3.78 -26.44 -0.58
N HIS A 239 3.20 -25.43 0.05
CA HIS A 239 2.74 -25.47 1.44
C HIS A 239 1.21 -25.62 1.59
N GLY A 240 0.46 -25.80 0.49
CA GLY A 240 -1.00 -25.95 0.54
C GLY A 240 -1.76 -24.67 0.95
N ASN A 241 -1.19 -23.50 0.65
CA ASN A 241 -1.70 -22.16 1.00
C ASN A 241 -2.24 -21.41 -0.23
N GLU A 242 -2.68 -22.10 -1.29
CA GLU A 242 -3.22 -21.46 -2.50
C GLU A 242 -4.42 -20.55 -2.20
N ASP A 243 -5.21 -20.89 -1.17
CA ASP A 243 -6.34 -20.07 -0.70
C ASP A 243 -5.91 -18.66 -0.27
N ARG A 244 -4.65 -18.51 0.18
CA ARG A 244 -4.05 -17.24 0.61
C ARG A 244 -3.64 -16.34 -0.55
N LEU A 245 -3.85 -16.75 -1.79
CA LEU A 245 -3.55 -15.97 -2.98
C LEU A 245 -4.81 -15.49 -3.71
N HIS A 246 -6.01 -15.84 -3.22
CA HIS A 246 -7.24 -15.25 -3.73
C HIS A 246 -7.28 -13.74 -3.49
N TRP A 247 -7.91 -13.01 -4.41
CA TRP A 247 -8.03 -11.56 -4.31
C TRP A 247 -9.33 -11.03 -4.94
N ASP A 248 -9.95 -10.07 -4.26
CA ASP A 248 -11.02 -9.19 -4.73
C ASP A 248 -10.48 -7.77 -4.98
N VAL A 249 -9.41 -7.38 -4.28
CA VAL A 249 -8.65 -6.14 -4.50
C VAL A 249 -7.20 -6.47 -4.78
N LEU A 250 -6.65 -5.96 -5.88
CA LEU A 250 -5.23 -6.04 -6.18
C LEU A 250 -4.66 -4.63 -6.23
N LYS A 251 -3.83 -4.27 -5.24
CA LYS A 251 -2.95 -3.12 -5.40
C LYS A 251 -1.81 -3.57 -6.30
N LEU A 252 -1.67 -2.94 -7.48
CA LEU A 252 -0.64 -3.35 -8.42
C LEU A 252 0.75 -3.25 -7.81
N PHE A 253 1.57 -4.22 -8.17
CA PHE A 253 2.97 -4.26 -7.82
C PHE A 253 3.75 -3.29 -8.68
N HIS A 254 4.69 -2.56 -8.06
CA HIS A 254 5.61 -1.65 -8.74
C HIS A 254 4.89 -0.71 -9.71
N HIS A 255 3.79 -0.09 -9.23
CA HIS A 255 3.03 0.94 -9.92
C HIS A 255 2.59 0.62 -11.36
N CYS A 256 2.20 -0.62 -11.65
CA CYS A 256 1.88 -1.10 -13.01
C CYS A 256 3.11 -1.29 -13.91
N SER A 257 4.21 -1.77 -13.34
CA SER A 257 5.40 -2.15 -14.09
C SER A 257 5.19 -3.44 -14.89
N TYR A 258 5.70 -3.52 -16.13
CA TYR A 258 5.71 -4.77 -16.88
C TYR A 258 6.56 -5.85 -16.19
N LEU A 259 7.58 -5.44 -15.42
CA LEU A 259 8.44 -6.37 -14.68
C LEU A 259 7.70 -7.14 -13.60
N SER A 260 6.53 -6.65 -13.14
CA SER A 260 5.62 -7.42 -12.27
C SER A 260 4.90 -8.56 -12.99
N LEU A 261 4.90 -8.56 -14.33
CA LEU A 261 4.26 -9.58 -15.15
C LEU A 261 5.28 -10.51 -15.80
N SER A 262 6.35 -9.94 -16.36
CA SER A 262 7.25 -10.63 -17.28
C SER A 262 8.60 -9.91 -17.39
N PRO A 263 9.70 -10.60 -17.77
CA PRO A 263 10.94 -9.92 -18.12
C PRO A 263 10.82 -9.12 -19.43
N ASP A 264 9.85 -9.44 -20.28
CA ASP A 264 9.64 -8.79 -21.58
C ASP A 264 8.41 -7.87 -21.55
N LYS A 265 8.61 -6.57 -21.84
CA LYS A 265 7.52 -5.56 -21.86
C LYS A 265 6.43 -5.87 -22.90
N GLY A 266 6.82 -6.43 -24.05
CA GLY A 266 5.96 -6.57 -25.23
C GLY A 266 5.75 -5.25 -25.98
N GLU A 267 5.13 -5.30 -27.15
CA GLU A 267 4.84 -4.10 -27.96
C GLU A 267 3.51 -3.43 -27.57
N GLU A 268 2.44 -4.22 -27.53
CA GLU A 268 1.08 -3.76 -27.22
C GLU A 268 0.60 -4.15 -25.83
N MET A 269 1.01 -5.33 -25.38
CA MET A 269 0.57 -5.93 -24.13
C MET A 269 1.70 -6.79 -23.58
N THR A 270 1.89 -6.75 -22.27
CA THR A 270 2.84 -7.60 -21.58
C THR A 270 2.20 -8.97 -21.37
N GLU A 271 2.84 -10.03 -21.85
CA GLU A 271 2.40 -11.41 -21.61
C GLU A 271 3.03 -11.91 -20.30
N PRO A 272 2.24 -12.20 -19.26
CA PRO A 272 2.78 -12.64 -17.98
C PRO A 272 3.41 -14.04 -18.05
N VAL A 273 4.40 -14.28 -17.19
CA VAL A 273 4.89 -15.65 -16.93
C VAL A 273 3.80 -16.51 -16.29
N GLU A 274 3.88 -17.83 -16.46
CA GLU A 274 2.78 -18.75 -16.12
C GLU A 274 2.26 -18.63 -14.68
N ASP A 275 3.17 -18.52 -13.70
CA ASP A 275 2.78 -18.41 -12.29
C ASP A 275 2.03 -17.10 -11.99
N VAL A 276 2.51 -15.98 -12.56
CA VAL A 276 1.87 -14.67 -12.43
C VAL A 276 0.53 -14.63 -13.16
N LYS A 277 0.46 -15.24 -14.34
CA LYS A 277 -0.79 -15.40 -15.09
C LYS A 277 -1.81 -16.17 -14.25
N TRP A 278 -1.41 -17.27 -13.64
CA TRP A 278 -2.30 -18.06 -12.78
C TRP A 278 -2.79 -17.25 -11.57
N LEU A 279 -1.92 -16.49 -10.92
CA LEU A 279 -2.30 -15.60 -9.81
C LEU A 279 -3.38 -14.59 -10.23
N PHE A 280 -3.22 -13.94 -11.39
CA PHE A 280 -4.12 -12.87 -11.79
C PHE A 280 -5.35 -13.33 -12.56
N GLU A 281 -5.32 -14.46 -13.27
CA GLU A 281 -6.47 -14.95 -14.04
C GLU A 281 -7.25 -16.05 -13.31
N THR A 282 -6.59 -16.90 -12.52
CA THR A 282 -7.24 -18.05 -11.87
C THR A 282 -7.69 -17.75 -10.44
N LEU A 283 -6.94 -16.93 -9.71
CA LEU A 283 -7.23 -16.64 -8.30
C LEU A 283 -8.00 -15.34 -8.07
N ALA A 284 -8.17 -14.53 -9.11
CA ALA A 284 -9.10 -13.41 -9.09
C ALA A 284 -10.52 -13.90 -8.79
N ARG A 285 -11.22 -13.16 -7.93
CA ARG A 285 -12.66 -13.34 -7.71
C ARG A 285 -13.46 -12.48 -8.68
N GLN A 286 -14.76 -12.69 -8.77
CA GLN A 286 -15.63 -11.91 -9.65
C GLN A 286 -15.80 -10.47 -9.14
N HIS A 287 -15.98 -9.52 -10.04
CA HIS A 287 -16.16 -8.09 -9.74
C HIS A 287 -14.98 -7.48 -8.94
N GLU A 288 -13.79 -8.00 -9.19
CA GLU A 288 -12.55 -7.58 -8.57
C GLU A 288 -12.16 -6.15 -8.97
N THR A 289 -11.34 -5.52 -8.13
CA THR A 289 -10.85 -4.17 -8.31
C THR A 289 -9.34 -4.15 -8.31
N ILE A 290 -8.74 -3.80 -9.45
CA ILE A 290 -7.33 -3.46 -9.56
C ILE A 290 -7.15 -1.97 -9.30
N ILE A 291 -6.22 -1.64 -8.40
CA ILE A 291 -5.78 -0.28 -8.12
C ILE A 291 -4.35 -0.11 -8.61
N SER A 292 -4.13 0.85 -9.51
CA SER A 292 -2.80 1.28 -9.96
C SER A 292 -2.41 2.57 -9.22
N PRO A 293 -1.53 2.50 -8.22
CA PRO A 293 -1.02 3.69 -7.54
C PRO A 293 0.08 4.34 -8.38
N SER A 294 -0.31 5.00 -9.47
CA SER A 294 0.63 5.50 -10.48
C SER A 294 0.17 6.84 -11.05
N TRP A 295 1.06 7.46 -11.82
CA TRP A 295 0.67 8.46 -12.83
C TRP A 295 -0.36 7.89 -13.81
N PRO A 296 -1.02 8.75 -14.62
CA PRO A 296 -1.87 8.29 -15.71
C PRO A 296 -1.14 7.30 -16.63
N ILE A 297 -1.86 6.30 -17.12
CA ILE A 297 -1.31 5.31 -18.04
C ILE A 297 -0.94 6.03 -19.34
N PRO A 298 0.32 5.90 -19.82
CA PRO A 298 0.76 6.63 -20.99
C PRO A 298 -0.01 6.20 -22.24
N LYS A 299 -0.13 7.13 -23.19
CA LYS A 299 -0.73 6.86 -24.51
C LYS A 299 0.36 6.40 -25.46
N LYS A 300 0.01 5.49 -26.37
CA LYS A 300 0.97 4.94 -27.33
C LYS A 300 1.72 6.05 -28.09
N GLY A 301 3.04 5.99 -28.07
CA GLY A 301 3.91 6.91 -28.79
C GLY A 301 4.06 8.30 -28.18
N THR A 302 3.62 8.52 -26.93
CA THR A 302 4.04 9.70 -26.16
C THR A 302 5.39 9.45 -25.49
N THR A 303 6.07 10.51 -25.07
CA THR A 303 7.36 10.39 -24.35
C THR A 303 7.24 9.53 -23.10
N GLU A 304 6.09 9.60 -22.41
CA GLU A 304 5.82 8.78 -21.22
C GLU A 304 5.66 7.28 -21.53
N ASP A 305 5.28 6.90 -22.76
CA ASP A 305 5.20 5.48 -23.19
C ASP A 305 6.60 4.89 -23.41
N GLU A 306 7.59 5.74 -23.69
CA GLU A 306 9.00 5.38 -23.86
C GLU A 306 9.75 5.28 -22.52
N ASP A 307 9.14 5.70 -21.42
CA ASP A 307 9.77 5.64 -20.11
C ASP A 307 10.07 4.19 -19.70
N VAL A 308 11.21 4.02 -19.06
CA VAL A 308 11.66 2.77 -18.44
C VAL A 308 11.00 2.58 -17.08
N GLN A 309 10.56 3.67 -16.45
CA GLN A 309 9.85 3.66 -15.18
C GLN A 309 8.35 3.44 -15.41
N PRO A 310 7.68 2.72 -14.49
CA PRO A 310 6.24 2.56 -14.54
C PRO A 310 5.50 3.90 -14.34
N PRO A 311 4.21 3.98 -14.73
CA PRO A 311 3.36 2.90 -15.23
C PRO A 311 3.61 2.56 -16.70
N HIS A 312 3.49 1.29 -17.04
CA HIS A 312 3.67 0.81 -18.41
C HIS A 312 2.34 0.51 -19.09
N ARG A 313 2.09 1.12 -20.26
CA ARG A 313 0.86 0.92 -21.05
C ARG A 313 0.60 -0.56 -21.38
N GLN A 314 1.66 -1.32 -21.69
CA GLN A 314 1.58 -2.74 -22.05
C GLN A 314 1.10 -3.60 -20.87
N ALA A 315 1.58 -3.29 -19.66
CA ALA A 315 1.11 -3.95 -18.45
C ALA A 315 -0.35 -3.57 -18.15
N ALA A 316 -0.69 -2.29 -18.27
CA ALA A 316 -2.07 -1.81 -18.09
C ALA A 316 -3.03 -2.44 -19.11
N ALA A 317 -2.58 -2.69 -20.35
CA ALA A 317 -3.38 -3.38 -21.37
C ALA A 317 -3.74 -4.81 -20.95
N TYR A 318 -2.79 -5.54 -20.35
CA TYR A 318 -3.04 -6.87 -19.79
C TYR A 318 -4.06 -6.81 -18.64
N TYR A 319 -3.85 -5.93 -17.66
CA TYR A 319 -4.76 -5.82 -16.52
C TYR A 319 -6.18 -5.38 -16.94
N LYS A 320 -6.30 -4.44 -17.88
CA LYS A 320 -7.59 -4.02 -18.43
C LYS A 320 -8.29 -5.13 -19.20
N LYS A 321 -7.54 -6.03 -19.86
CA LYS A 321 -8.09 -7.19 -20.55
C LYS A 321 -8.72 -8.17 -19.56
N ILE A 322 -7.98 -8.61 -18.53
CA ILE A 322 -8.49 -9.61 -17.57
C ILE A 322 -9.67 -9.07 -16.75
N ILE A 323 -9.65 -7.78 -16.40
CA ILE A 323 -10.74 -7.10 -15.67
C ILE A 323 -12.03 -6.99 -16.50
N LYS A 324 -11.90 -6.80 -17.82
CA LYS A 324 -13.06 -6.70 -18.70
C LYS A 324 -13.80 -8.04 -18.78
N ASP A 325 -13.06 -9.14 -18.75
CA ASP A 325 -13.62 -10.48 -18.86
C ASP A 325 -14.37 -10.91 -17.58
N SER A 326 -14.14 -10.22 -16.45
CA SER A 326 -14.72 -10.49 -15.13
C SER A 326 -15.73 -9.45 -14.61
N ASP A 327 -16.05 -8.41 -15.40
CA ASP A 327 -16.88 -7.26 -14.98
C ASP A 327 -16.32 -6.55 -13.72
N GLY A 328 -14.99 -6.48 -13.64
CA GLY A 328 -14.25 -5.81 -12.58
C GLY A 328 -13.98 -4.33 -12.86
N ARG A 329 -13.07 -3.74 -12.08
CA ARG A 329 -12.65 -2.34 -12.22
C ARG A 329 -11.13 -2.19 -12.23
N PHE A 330 -10.63 -1.35 -13.13
CA PHE A 330 -9.23 -0.92 -13.16
C PHE A 330 -9.19 0.58 -12.88
N LEU A 331 -8.65 0.99 -11.72
CA LEU A 331 -8.64 2.38 -11.27
C LEU A 331 -7.21 2.86 -11.04
N VAL A 332 -6.86 4.00 -11.62
CA VAL A 332 -5.54 4.63 -11.45
C VAL A 332 -5.68 5.80 -10.49
N THR A 333 -4.83 5.91 -9.48
CA THR A 333 -4.96 6.93 -8.44
C THR A 333 -4.89 8.34 -9.03
N MET A 334 -3.95 8.61 -9.94
CA MET A 334 -3.82 9.91 -10.60
C MET A 334 -4.82 10.17 -11.74
N GLU A 335 -5.68 9.21 -12.09
CA GLU A 335 -6.75 9.39 -13.09
C GLU A 335 -8.16 9.41 -12.46
N THR A 336 -8.30 9.04 -11.19
CA THR A 336 -9.61 8.84 -10.56
C THR A 336 -9.97 10.00 -9.64
N PRO A 337 -11.17 10.62 -9.72
CA PRO A 337 -12.21 10.39 -10.73
C PRO A 337 -11.91 11.08 -12.07
N SER A 338 -10.90 11.96 -12.12
CA SER A 338 -10.37 12.48 -13.38
C SER A 338 -8.91 12.89 -13.25
N GLU A 339 -8.15 12.79 -14.36
CA GLU A 339 -6.75 13.26 -14.44
C GLU A 339 -6.58 14.74 -14.10
N ALA A 340 -7.63 15.56 -14.26
CA ALA A 340 -7.57 16.99 -13.95
C ALA A 340 -7.66 17.27 -12.45
N ARG A 341 -8.37 16.42 -11.71
CA ARG A 341 -8.63 16.58 -10.27
C ARG A 341 -8.70 15.20 -9.61
N PRO A 342 -7.56 14.49 -9.51
CA PRO A 342 -7.55 13.18 -8.88
C PRO A 342 -7.93 13.31 -7.40
N LYS A 343 -8.59 12.29 -6.86
CA LYS A 343 -9.02 12.19 -5.46
C LYS A 343 -8.73 10.78 -4.95
N PRO A 344 -8.70 10.58 -3.62
CA PRO A 344 -8.53 9.25 -3.06
C PRO A 344 -9.60 8.28 -3.58
N ILE A 345 -9.17 7.10 -4.01
CA ILE A 345 -10.08 6.00 -4.33
C ILE A 345 -10.50 5.37 -3.02
N HIS A 346 -11.80 5.35 -2.74
CA HIS A 346 -12.35 4.80 -1.50
C HIS A 346 -13.09 3.50 -1.79
N LEU A 347 -12.64 2.41 -1.17
CA LEU A 347 -13.31 1.12 -1.17
C LEU A 347 -14.01 0.91 0.16
N LYS A 348 -15.23 0.39 0.10
CA LYS A 348 -16.02 -0.05 1.24
C LYS A 348 -16.22 -1.55 1.12
N ILE A 349 -15.88 -2.30 2.17
CA ILE A 349 -16.20 -3.73 2.23
C ILE A 349 -17.69 -3.86 2.56
N THR A 350 -18.37 -4.84 1.98
CA THR A 350 -19.80 -5.07 2.24
C THR A 350 -20.07 -6.56 2.26
N ALA A 351 -21.23 -6.96 2.76
CA ALA A 351 -21.66 -8.36 2.67
C ALA A 351 -21.80 -8.85 1.22
N GLN A 352 -21.92 -7.94 0.24
CA GLN A 352 -21.99 -8.23 -1.19
C GLN A 352 -20.61 -8.20 -1.88
N GLY A 353 -19.52 -7.93 -1.14
CA GLY A 353 -18.18 -7.79 -1.69
C GLY A 353 -17.67 -6.34 -1.62
N VAL A 354 -16.70 -6.02 -2.48
CA VAL A 354 -16.01 -4.73 -2.48
C VAL A 354 -16.79 -3.70 -3.29
N SER A 355 -17.10 -2.55 -2.68
CA SER A 355 -17.78 -1.44 -3.34
C SER A 355 -16.88 -0.23 -3.48
N VAL A 356 -16.74 0.30 -4.69
CA VAL A 356 -16.07 1.60 -4.93
C VAL A 356 -17.02 2.74 -4.57
N MET A 357 -16.64 3.54 -3.59
CA MET A 357 -17.36 4.74 -3.18
C MET A 357 -16.97 5.88 -4.13
N LEU A 358 -17.88 6.26 -5.04
CA LEU A 358 -17.66 7.43 -5.87
C LEU A 358 -17.76 8.69 -4.99
N ALA A 359 -16.70 9.50 -4.98
CA ALA A 359 -16.75 10.82 -4.37
C ALA A 359 -17.85 11.63 -5.09
N ALA A 360 -18.92 11.98 -4.38
CA ALA A 360 -19.94 12.87 -4.94
C ALA A 360 -19.24 14.12 -5.48
N ALA A 361 -19.45 14.43 -6.76
CA ALA A 361 -19.01 15.70 -7.29
C ALA A 361 -19.69 16.78 -6.45
N ALA A 362 -18.90 17.58 -5.73
CA ALA A 362 -19.41 18.78 -5.09
C ALA A 362 -19.97 19.65 -6.22
N THR A 363 -21.28 19.59 -6.43
CA THR A 363 -21.98 20.51 -7.31
C THR A 363 -21.80 21.88 -6.69
N ALA A 364 -20.96 22.70 -7.32
CA ALA A 364 -20.88 24.11 -7.02
C ALA A 364 -22.26 24.72 -7.31
N THR A 365 -23.13 24.77 -6.31
CA THR A 365 -24.29 25.66 -6.35
C THR A 365 -23.73 27.06 -6.24
N SER A 366 -23.50 27.69 -7.39
CA SER A 366 -23.38 29.14 -7.47
C SER A 366 -24.68 29.72 -6.92
N VAL A 367 -24.64 30.25 -5.70
CA VAL A 367 -25.69 31.13 -5.21
C VAL A 367 -25.55 32.41 -6.01
N ALA A 368 -26.14 32.44 -7.21
CA ALA A 368 -26.40 33.67 -7.91
C ALA A 368 -27.39 34.44 -7.04
N ALA A 369 -26.89 35.41 -6.27
CA ALA A 369 -27.73 36.39 -5.60
C ALA A 369 -28.50 37.14 -6.69
N SER A 370 -29.75 36.77 -6.92
CA SER A 370 -30.68 37.56 -7.71
C SER A 370 -30.96 38.85 -6.94
N THR A 371 -30.34 39.95 -7.37
CA THR A 371 -30.78 41.29 -6.96
C THR A 371 -32.22 41.48 -7.44
N PRO A 372 -33.19 41.81 -6.56
CA PRO A 372 -34.52 42.13 -7.02
C PRO A 372 -34.49 43.49 -7.72
N THR A 373 -34.83 43.51 -9.00
CA THR A 373 -35.21 44.72 -9.73
C THR A 373 -36.44 45.32 -9.06
N ARG A 374 -36.27 46.43 -8.33
CA ARG A 374 -37.37 47.22 -7.78
C ARG A 374 -38.04 48.00 -8.92
N ALA A 375 -39.23 47.56 -9.29
CA ALA A 375 -40.13 48.33 -10.12
C ALA A 375 -40.79 49.46 -9.30
N GLY A 376 -40.71 50.69 -9.83
CA GLY A 376 -41.73 51.74 -9.69
C GLY A 376 -41.67 52.67 -8.48
N ARG A 377 -41.45 53.97 -8.76
CA ARG A 377 -42.47 54.99 -8.45
C ARG A 377 -42.29 56.25 -9.31
N THR A 378 -43.37 56.58 -9.99
CA THR A 378 -43.71 57.89 -10.56
C THR A 378 -43.76 58.97 -9.47
N GLY A 379 -43.32 60.18 -9.83
CA GLY A 379 -43.40 61.42 -9.05
C GLY A 379 -42.51 62.47 -9.66
#